data_AF-B4LEX1-F1
#
_entry.id   AF-B4LEX1-F1
#
_cell.length_a   1.000
_cell.length_b   1.000
_cell.length_c   1.000
_cell.angle_alpha   90.00
_cell.angle_beta   90.00
_cell.angle_gamma   90.00
#
_symmetry.space_group_name_H-M   'P 1'
#
loop_
_entity.id
_entity.type
_entity.pdbx_description
1 polymer ?
#
loop_
_entity_poly.entity_id
_entity_poly.type
_entity_poly.pdbx_seq_one_letter_code
_entity_poly.pdbx_strand_id
1 'polypeptide(L)'
;MSERTHSTRILAIVALFFSSYIVGIYSAARASSQLLNSDAAHNASRSLEDKLDLLDKEAASLTETGLARSSSRNPRWFPFYTIGRFSNDICLGNNLLMGTCVISGECTDNNGVAAGSCSTITNQAICCIYQRTCGASTSYNNTYFYNSNYPAPFAGGGRCSIVVTPPDSTICQLRIDFLALSLAPPTGDGLCSTDALTISGGASQVPTICGENSGQHVYVDFNGVGSITISVATSGSYTFNRQWQFQLRMIGCTSATLAPAGCLQYHMGSSGNIASFNYVSAASSALNSIGVQGTRQLASMRYGICIRKATGICSITYSQVSSDAYSFTMTNDVGAVDPTLLATSAVQSQDCTTDYIIIPAPTQGGTNMPSDRFCGLGLVATTSAAKPFVVYVVTDANEEMDISNRGFYLSYSQNSCPVL
;
A
#
# COMPACT_ATOMS: atom_id res chain seq x y z
N MET A 1 50.62 21.46 -9.54
CA MET A 1 50.34 20.01 -9.71
C MET A 1 49.81 19.45 -8.38
N SER A 2 48.63 19.91 -7.93
CA SER A 2 48.05 19.48 -6.64
C SER A 2 46.56 19.85 -6.54
N GLU A 3 45.73 19.42 -7.49
CA GLU A 3 44.26 19.67 -7.42
C GLU A 3 43.39 18.51 -7.92
N ARG A 4 43.97 17.40 -8.42
CA ARG A 4 43.19 16.22 -8.87
C ARG A 4 42.98 15.13 -7.82
N THR A 5 43.53 15.28 -6.62
CA THR A 5 43.52 14.24 -5.58
C THR A 5 42.44 14.42 -4.51
N HIS A 6 41.70 15.55 -4.50
CA HIS A 6 40.66 15.81 -3.50
C HIS A 6 39.25 15.35 -3.92
N SER A 7 38.94 15.40 -5.22
CA SER A 7 37.62 15.04 -5.76
C SER A 7 37.35 13.53 -5.73
N THR A 8 38.36 12.70 -5.98
CA THR A 8 38.26 11.24 -5.93
C THR A 8 38.17 10.69 -4.50
N ARG A 9 38.68 11.42 -3.51
CA ARG A 9 38.56 11.04 -2.09
C ARG A 9 37.17 11.30 -1.52
N ILE A 10 36.46 12.33 -2.01
CA ILE A 10 35.09 12.65 -1.58
C ILE A 10 34.09 11.64 -2.17
N LEU A 11 34.25 11.22 -3.43
CA LEU A 11 33.40 10.17 -4.03
C LEU A 11 33.57 8.80 -3.34
N ALA A 12 34.78 8.44 -2.93
CA ALA A 12 35.03 7.17 -2.24
C ALA A 12 34.40 7.13 -0.84
N ILE A 13 34.36 8.26 -0.13
CA ILE A 13 33.75 8.37 1.19
C ILE A 13 32.22 8.27 1.09
N VAL A 14 31.59 8.94 0.10
CA VAL A 14 30.13 8.86 -0.11
C VAL A 14 29.67 7.45 -0.49
N ALA A 15 30.45 6.71 -1.29
CA ALA A 15 30.16 5.32 -1.65
C ALA A 15 30.31 4.34 -0.47
N LEU A 16 31.27 4.56 0.43
CA LEU A 16 31.46 3.75 1.64
C LEU A 16 30.35 4.00 2.67
N PHE A 17 29.85 5.23 2.81
CA PHE A 17 28.72 5.53 3.69
C PHE A 17 27.39 4.97 3.16
N PHE A 18 27.14 4.99 1.85
CA PHE A 18 25.94 4.38 1.26
C PHE A 18 25.93 2.85 1.34
N SER A 19 27.09 2.21 1.16
CA SER A 19 27.25 0.75 1.32
C SER A 19 27.00 0.29 2.76
N SER A 20 27.51 1.04 3.74
CA SER A 20 27.32 0.75 5.18
C SER A 20 25.86 0.94 5.63
N TYR A 21 25.16 1.93 5.05
CA TYR A 21 23.76 2.22 5.36
C TYR A 21 22.80 1.15 4.81
N ILE A 22 23.09 0.61 3.62
CA ILE A 22 22.30 -0.50 3.04
C ILE A 22 22.50 -1.79 3.85
N VAL A 23 23.73 -2.12 4.29
CA VAL A 23 24.00 -3.32 5.10
C VAL A 23 23.37 -3.24 6.51
N GLY A 24 23.24 -2.03 7.08
CA GLY A 24 22.57 -1.80 8.38
C GLY A 24 21.07 -2.06 8.38
N ILE A 25 20.38 -1.83 7.25
CA ILE A 25 18.93 -2.10 7.12
C ILE A 25 18.67 -3.61 6.96
N TYR A 26 19.55 -4.35 6.27
CA TYR A 26 19.42 -5.80 6.09
C TYR A 26 19.71 -6.61 7.37
N SER A 27 20.50 -6.08 8.30
CA SER A 27 20.87 -6.79 9.54
C SER A 27 19.80 -6.66 10.64
N ALA A 28 18.97 -5.60 10.63
CA ALA A 28 17.83 -5.47 11.54
C ALA A 28 16.67 -6.43 11.20
N ALA A 29 16.48 -6.77 9.92
CA ALA A 29 15.46 -7.73 9.48
C ALA A 29 15.80 -9.20 9.86
N ARG A 30 17.07 -9.51 10.14
CA ARG A 30 17.53 -10.87 10.48
C ARG A 30 17.35 -11.21 11.96
N ALA A 31 17.20 -10.21 12.84
CA ALA A 31 17.10 -10.42 14.28
C ALA A 31 15.66 -10.71 14.79
N SER A 32 14.62 -10.45 13.99
CA SER A 32 13.22 -10.67 14.39
C SER A 32 12.61 -12.00 13.93
N SER A 33 13.39 -12.88 13.28
CA SER A 33 12.91 -14.18 12.78
C SER A 33 13.39 -15.40 13.58
N GLN A 34 14.03 -15.20 14.75
CA GLN A 34 14.57 -16.29 15.58
C GLN A 34 13.87 -16.53 16.92
N LEU A 35 12.68 -15.96 17.15
CA LEU A 35 11.86 -16.33 18.31
C LEU A 35 10.47 -16.72 17.84
N LEU A 36 10.32 -17.98 17.45
CA LEU A 36 9.10 -18.81 17.55
C LEU A 36 9.44 -20.18 16.92
N ASN A 37 10.12 -21.03 17.68
CA ASN A 37 10.08 -22.48 17.44
C ASN A 37 10.58 -23.23 18.68
N SER A 38 9.66 -23.57 19.58
CA SER A 38 9.70 -24.84 20.29
C SER A 38 8.29 -25.24 20.75
N ASP A 39 8.02 -26.53 20.61
CA ASP A 39 7.06 -27.33 21.38
C ASP A 39 5.56 -27.22 21.03
N ALA A 40 5.10 -28.05 20.08
CA ALA A 40 4.02 -29.04 20.29
C ALA A 40 3.46 -29.55 18.94
N ALA A 41 3.94 -30.70 18.45
CA ALA A 41 3.16 -31.62 17.60
C ALA A 41 3.96 -32.91 17.29
N HIS A 42 4.49 -33.59 18.31
CA HIS A 42 4.99 -34.96 18.19
C HIS A 42 4.01 -35.88 18.93
N ASN A 43 2.91 -36.25 18.26
CA ASN A 43 2.08 -37.45 18.50
C ASN A 43 0.70 -37.29 17.83
N ALA A 44 0.66 -37.30 16.50
CA ALA A 44 -0.59 -37.52 15.76
C ALA A 44 -0.39 -38.12 14.35
N SER A 45 0.83 -38.48 13.94
CA SER A 45 1.11 -38.94 12.56
C SER A 45 1.12 -40.46 12.38
N ARG A 46 0.86 -41.26 13.43
CA ARG A 46 1.03 -42.73 13.36
C ARG A 46 -0.26 -43.53 13.15
N SER A 47 -1.34 -42.89 12.73
CA SER A 47 -2.65 -43.55 12.56
C SER A 47 -3.33 -43.27 11.19
N LEU A 48 -2.67 -42.52 10.29
CA LEU A 48 -3.26 -42.20 8.97
C LEU A 48 -2.59 -42.94 7.80
N GLU A 49 -1.37 -43.47 7.99
CA GLU A 49 -0.63 -44.20 6.95
C GLU A 49 -1.19 -45.61 6.69
N ASP A 50 -1.90 -46.22 7.65
CA ASP A 50 -2.52 -47.55 7.47
C ASP A 50 -3.86 -47.53 6.70
N LYS A 51 -4.43 -46.35 6.40
CA LYS A 51 -5.74 -46.24 5.71
C LYS A 51 -5.65 -45.88 4.23
N LEU A 52 -4.48 -45.51 3.71
CA LEU A 52 -4.26 -45.22 2.29
C LEU A 52 -3.90 -46.46 1.46
N ASP A 53 -3.40 -47.54 2.09
CA ASP A 53 -2.93 -48.75 1.39
C ASP A 53 -4.06 -49.72 0.98
N LEU A 54 -5.31 -49.40 1.35
CA LEU A 54 -6.52 -50.19 1.05
C LEU A 54 -7.39 -49.60 -0.07
N LEU A 55 -7.14 -48.37 -0.53
CA LEU A 55 -7.91 -47.74 -1.62
C LEU A 55 -7.21 -47.82 -2.99
N ASP A 56 -5.90 -48.11 -3.03
CA ASP A 56 -5.14 -48.22 -4.27
C ASP A 56 -5.31 -49.58 -5.00
N LYS A 57 -5.95 -50.56 -4.34
CA LYS A 57 -6.18 -51.90 -4.92
C LYS A 57 -7.46 -52.03 -5.75
N GLU A 58 -8.30 -51.00 -5.81
CA GLU A 58 -9.57 -51.03 -6.57
C GLU A 58 -9.53 -50.21 -7.87
N ALA A 59 -8.46 -49.44 -8.13
CA ALA A 59 -8.31 -48.64 -9.35
C ALA A 59 -7.58 -49.37 -10.50
N ALA A 60 -7.07 -50.58 -10.29
CA ALA A 60 -6.22 -51.31 -11.24
C ALA A 60 -6.97 -52.32 -12.15
N SER A 61 -8.30 -52.20 -12.32
CA SER A 61 -9.11 -53.20 -13.04
C SER A 61 -9.97 -52.65 -14.20
N LEU A 62 -9.62 -51.53 -14.82
CA LEU A 62 -10.35 -51.05 -16.01
C LEU A 62 -9.41 -50.48 -17.08
N THR A 63 -8.60 -51.35 -17.69
CA THR A 63 -8.01 -51.11 -19.01
C THR A 63 -7.93 -52.43 -19.79
N GLU A 64 -8.88 -52.67 -20.69
CA GLU A 64 -8.63 -53.12 -22.06
C GLU A 64 -9.94 -53.36 -22.81
N THR A 65 -10.17 -52.63 -23.90
CA THR A 65 -10.65 -53.16 -25.19
C THR A 65 -10.57 -52.02 -26.22
N GLY A 66 -10.05 -52.31 -27.41
CA GLY A 66 -9.53 -51.31 -28.34
C GLY A 66 -10.30 -51.06 -29.64
N LEU A 67 -9.66 -50.18 -30.43
CA LEU A 67 -9.71 -49.93 -31.88
C LEU A 67 -10.95 -49.27 -32.54
N ALA A 68 -10.77 -48.03 -33.04
CA ALA A 68 -10.81 -47.73 -34.48
C ALA A 68 -10.33 -46.28 -34.80
N ARG A 69 -9.67 -46.13 -35.95
CA ARG A 69 -9.02 -44.94 -36.51
C ARG A 69 -10.02 -43.93 -37.11
N SER A 70 -9.77 -42.63 -36.94
CA SER A 70 -9.98 -41.61 -37.99
C SER A 70 -9.10 -40.39 -37.74
N SER A 71 -8.42 -39.93 -38.80
CA SER A 71 -7.45 -38.85 -38.76
C SER A 71 -8.11 -37.47 -38.91
N SER A 72 -7.87 -36.58 -37.95
CA SER A 72 -7.93 -35.13 -38.15
C SER A 72 -6.87 -34.49 -37.27
N ARG A 73 -5.76 -34.07 -37.89
CA ARG A 73 -4.65 -33.40 -37.22
C ARG A 73 -5.00 -31.93 -36.99
N ASN A 74 -5.47 -31.62 -35.79
CA ASN A 74 -5.28 -30.31 -35.16
C ASN A 74 -4.76 -30.59 -33.74
N PRO A 75 -3.48 -30.33 -33.42
CA PRO A 75 -3.02 -30.46 -32.05
C PRO A 75 -3.65 -29.30 -31.26
N ARG A 76 -4.79 -29.56 -30.62
CA ARG A 76 -5.23 -28.77 -29.48
C ARG A 76 -4.21 -29.07 -28.38
N TRP A 77 -3.35 -28.10 -28.12
CA TRP A 77 -2.40 -28.14 -27.03
C TRP A 77 -3.21 -28.06 -25.73
N PHE A 78 -3.41 -29.22 -25.09
CA PHE A 78 -4.00 -29.30 -23.77
C PHE A 78 -2.83 -29.33 -22.77
N PRO A 79 -2.60 -28.28 -21.95
CA PRO A 79 -1.56 -28.33 -20.94
C PRO A 79 -2.07 -29.18 -19.78
N PHE A 80 -1.92 -30.50 -19.89
CA PHE A 80 -2.09 -31.39 -18.76
C PHE A 80 -0.88 -31.24 -17.84
N TYR A 81 -0.93 -30.27 -16.94
CA TYR A 81 -0.09 -30.32 -15.74
C TYR A 81 -0.72 -31.34 -14.77
N THR A 82 -0.65 -32.63 -15.11
CA THR A 82 -0.93 -33.73 -14.18
C THR A 82 0.29 -33.97 -13.29
N ILE A 83 0.67 -32.93 -12.55
CA ILE A 83 1.61 -32.98 -11.43
C ILE A 83 0.86 -32.28 -10.29
N GLY A 84 0.79 -32.94 -9.13
CA GLY A 84 -0.10 -32.58 -8.03
C GLY A 84 -0.21 -31.06 -7.81
N ARG A 85 -1.45 -30.56 -7.76
CA ARG A 85 -1.73 -29.15 -7.47
C ARG A 85 -1.10 -28.81 -6.11
N PHE A 86 -0.09 -27.95 -6.11
CA PHE A 86 0.42 -27.33 -4.89
C PHE A 86 -0.24 -25.96 -4.71
N SER A 87 -0.28 -25.48 -3.47
CA SER A 87 -0.90 -24.18 -3.15
C SER A 87 -0.15 -23.04 -3.84
N ASN A 88 -0.90 -22.11 -4.42
CA ASN A 88 -0.36 -20.89 -5.02
C ASN A 88 0.03 -19.90 -3.91
N ASP A 89 1.13 -20.18 -3.24
CA ASP A 89 1.63 -19.39 -2.12
C ASP A 89 2.43 -18.17 -2.58
N ILE A 90 2.53 -17.15 -1.72
CA ILE A 90 3.36 -15.96 -1.97
C ILE A 90 4.83 -16.37 -1.88
N CYS A 91 5.64 -15.93 -2.84
CA CYS A 91 7.09 -16.16 -2.87
C CYS A 91 7.85 -14.84 -3.06
N LEU A 92 9.11 -14.79 -2.62
CA LEU A 92 10.01 -13.68 -2.89
C LEU A 92 10.93 -14.06 -4.05
N GLY A 93 10.86 -13.31 -5.15
CA GLY A 93 11.71 -13.54 -6.30
C GLY A 93 13.15 -13.07 -6.09
N ASN A 94 14.08 -13.53 -6.94
CA ASN A 94 15.48 -13.11 -6.92
C ASN A 94 15.68 -11.59 -7.17
N ASN A 95 14.67 -10.92 -7.73
CA ASN A 95 14.61 -9.48 -7.92
C ASN A 95 13.93 -8.73 -6.76
N LEU A 96 13.71 -9.41 -5.62
CA LEU A 96 13.09 -8.88 -4.39
C LEU A 96 11.62 -8.45 -4.52
N LEU A 97 10.97 -8.79 -5.64
CA LEU A 97 9.53 -8.60 -5.80
C LEU A 97 8.77 -9.82 -5.28
N MET A 98 7.58 -9.59 -4.75
CA MET A 98 6.70 -10.66 -4.30
C MET A 98 5.95 -11.22 -5.50
N GLY A 99 6.08 -12.52 -5.74
CA GLY A 99 5.35 -13.26 -6.77
C GLY A 99 4.37 -14.26 -6.19
N THR A 100 3.86 -15.11 -7.06
CA THR A 100 3.07 -16.29 -6.72
C THR A 100 3.82 -17.53 -7.18
N CYS A 101 3.94 -18.51 -6.29
CA CYS A 101 4.57 -19.79 -6.59
C CYS A 101 3.65 -20.59 -7.50
N VAL A 102 4.07 -20.81 -8.74
CA VAL A 102 3.29 -21.53 -9.77
C VAL A 102 4.21 -22.40 -10.61
N ILE A 103 3.65 -23.24 -11.47
CA ILE A 103 4.42 -24.05 -12.42
C ILE A 103 5.00 -23.14 -13.51
N SER A 104 6.24 -23.40 -13.94
CA SER A 104 6.96 -22.60 -14.93
C SER A 104 6.20 -22.40 -16.25
N GLY A 105 5.52 -23.45 -16.71
CA GLY A 105 4.67 -23.37 -17.90
C GLY A 105 3.48 -22.42 -17.70
N GLU A 106 2.77 -22.52 -16.58
CA GLU A 106 1.67 -21.61 -16.24
C GLU A 106 2.12 -20.15 -16.18
N CYS A 107 3.27 -19.88 -15.56
CA CYS A 107 3.80 -18.52 -15.52
C CYS A 107 4.07 -17.97 -16.93
N THR A 108 4.69 -18.79 -17.79
CA THR A 108 5.04 -18.41 -19.16
C THR A 108 3.79 -18.17 -20.00
N ASP A 109 2.82 -19.08 -19.92
CA ASP A 109 1.56 -19.03 -20.66
C ASP A 109 0.72 -17.79 -20.28
N ASN A 110 0.85 -17.31 -19.05
CA ASN A 110 0.16 -16.14 -18.52
C ASN A 110 0.99 -14.85 -18.59
N ASN A 111 2.05 -14.83 -19.40
CA ASN A 111 2.96 -13.68 -19.57
C ASN A 111 3.50 -13.14 -18.22
N GLY A 112 3.83 -14.04 -17.30
CA GLY A 112 4.55 -13.74 -16.08
C GLY A 112 6.06 -13.82 -16.28
N VAL A 113 6.80 -13.29 -15.31
CA VAL A 113 8.27 -13.32 -15.29
C VAL A 113 8.73 -14.30 -14.23
N ALA A 114 9.53 -15.29 -14.64
CA ALA A 114 10.15 -16.25 -13.73
C ALA A 114 11.25 -15.60 -12.90
N ALA A 115 11.14 -15.68 -11.57
CA ALA A 115 12.02 -15.00 -10.63
C ALA A 115 12.65 -15.95 -9.60
N GLY A 116 13.10 -17.12 -10.04
CA GLY A 116 13.74 -18.13 -9.19
C GLY A 116 12.81 -19.28 -8.82
N SER A 117 13.34 -20.32 -8.16
CA SER A 117 12.54 -21.45 -7.65
C SER A 117 11.80 -21.05 -6.37
N CYS A 118 10.58 -21.56 -6.19
CA CYS A 118 9.78 -21.33 -4.99
C CYS A 118 9.42 -22.61 -4.23
N SER A 119 9.86 -23.78 -4.71
CA SER A 119 9.62 -25.06 -4.04
C SER A 119 10.88 -25.91 -4.01
N THR A 120 11.07 -26.65 -2.92
CA THR A 120 12.09 -27.69 -2.79
C THR A 120 11.58 -29.07 -3.23
N ILE A 121 10.27 -29.21 -3.43
CA ILE A 121 9.62 -30.49 -3.79
C ILE A 121 9.76 -30.76 -5.29
N THR A 122 9.65 -29.72 -6.11
CA THR A 122 9.73 -29.83 -7.56
C THR A 122 10.52 -28.67 -8.16
N ASN A 123 11.41 -28.99 -9.09
CA ASN A 123 12.20 -28.00 -9.85
C ASN A 123 11.36 -27.24 -10.89
N GLN A 124 10.08 -27.63 -11.07
CA GLN A 124 9.17 -26.98 -12.03
C GLN A 124 8.42 -25.78 -11.41
N ALA A 125 8.42 -25.64 -10.08
CA ALA A 125 7.76 -24.54 -9.39
C ALA A 125 8.69 -23.33 -9.32
N ILE A 126 8.21 -22.20 -9.81
CA ILE A 126 8.95 -20.95 -9.87
C ILE A 126 8.16 -19.83 -9.20
N CYS A 127 8.89 -18.83 -8.71
CA CYS A 127 8.28 -17.59 -8.28
C CYS A 127 7.89 -16.77 -9.51
N CYS A 128 6.61 -16.69 -9.81
CA CYS A 128 6.10 -15.97 -10.97
C CYS A 128 5.65 -14.56 -10.59
N ILE A 129 6.12 -13.56 -11.32
CA ILE A 129 5.76 -12.16 -11.10
C ILE A 129 4.93 -11.69 -12.28
N TYR A 130 3.70 -11.28 -12.01
CA TYR A 130 2.82 -10.69 -13.02
C TYR A 130 3.10 -9.21 -13.14
N GLN A 131 3.49 -8.78 -14.34
CA GLN A 131 3.82 -7.40 -14.67
C GLN A 131 2.91 -6.92 -15.79
N ARG A 132 2.27 -5.76 -15.62
CA ARG A 132 1.27 -5.22 -16.54
C ARG A 132 1.49 -3.71 -16.73
N THR A 133 1.11 -3.22 -17.90
CA THR A 133 1.13 -1.79 -18.25
C THR A 133 -0.24 -1.34 -18.75
N CYS A 134 -0.33 -0.14 -19.29
CA CYS A 134 -1.56 0.50 -19.73
C CYS A 134 -2.39 -0.37 -20.68
N GLY A 135 -3.70 -0.41 -20.46
CA GLY A 135 -4.68 -1.14 -21.27
C GLY A 135 -4.82 -2.62 -20.91
N ALA A 136 -4.02 -3.13 -19.96
CA ALA A 136 -4.08 -4.53 -19.56
C ALA A 136 -5.28 -4.84 -18.65
N SER A 137 -5.57 -6.13 -18.53
CA SER A 137 -6.40 -6.69 -17.47
C SER A 137 -5.63 -7.76 -16.70
N THR A 138 -5.99 -8.00 -15.44
CA THR A 138 -5.41 -9.08 -14.63
C THR A 138 -6.46 -9.72 -13.71
N SER A 139 -6.37 -11.04 -13.59
CA SER A 139 -7.05 -11.83 -12.56
C SER A 139 -6.06 -12.56 -11.65
N TYR A 140 -4.77 -12.24 -11.77
CA TYR A 140 -3.71 -12.85 -10.99
C TYR A 140 -3.39 -11.99 -9.78
N ASN A 141 -3.28 -12.64 -8.63
CA ASN A 141 -2.87 -11.98 -7.39
C ASN A 141 -1.41 -11.50 -7.49
N ASN A 142 -1.04 -10.49 -6.69
CA ASN A 142 0.29 -9.88 -6.66
C ASN A 142 0.76 -9.39 -8.04
N THR A 143 -0.12 -8.71 -8.79
CA THR A 143 0.24 -8.08 -10.07
C THR A 143 0.90 -6.71 -9.84
N TYR A 144 1.96 -6.42 -10.57
CA TYR A 144 2.58 -5.10 -10.62
C TYR A 144 2.09 -4.32 -11.84
N PHE A 145 1.59 -3.11 -11.62
CA PHE A 145 1.13 -2.19 -12.66
C PHE A 145 1.98 -0.91 -12.66
N TYR A 146 2.55 -0.54 -13.80
CA TYR A 146 3.49 0.58 -13.88
C TYR A 146 3.37 1.38 -15.18
N ASN A 147 3.91 2.60 -15.17
CA ASN A 147 3.95 3.45 -16.36
C ASN A 147 4.74 2.80 -17.49
N SER A 148 4.36 3.07 -18.74
CA SER A 148 5.14 2.61 -19.88
C SER A 148 6.61 3.04 -19.73
N ASN A 149 7.53 2.10 -19.92
CA ASN A 149 8.98 2.25 -19.76
C ASN A 149 9.52 2.44 -18.32
N TYR A 150 8.74 2.12 -17.28
CA TYR A 150 9.26 2.05 -15.90
C TYR A 150 10.57 1.23 -15.84
N PRO A 151 11.62 1.69 -15.13
CA PRO A 151 11.65 2.77 -14.13
C PRO A 151 11.87 4.19 -14.68
N ALA A 152 11.89 4.39 -16.00
CA ALA A 152 12.02 5.74 -16.55
C ALA A 152 10.74 6.57 -16.30
N PRO A 153 10.85 7.89 -16.09
CA PRO A 153 9.70 8.77 -15.97
C PRO A 153 8.84 8.80 -17.24
N PHE A 154 7.53 8.95 -17.06
CA PHE A 154 6.55 9.12 -18.11
C PHE A 154 6.26 10.61 -18.35
N ALA A 155 6.64 11.11 -19.52
CA ALA A 155 6.43 12.52 -19.90
C ALA A 155 5.18 12.74 -20.79
N GLY A 156 4.42 11.67 -21.09
CA GLY A 156 3.27 11.72 -22.00
C GLY A 156 1.99 12.25 -21.36
N GLY A 157 1.01 12.52 -22.22
CA GLY A 157 -0.39 12.75 -21.83
C GLY A 157 -1.29 11.57 -22.17
N GLY A 158 -2.47 11.53 -21.58
CA GLY A 158 -3.50 10.54 -21.87
C GLY A 158 -3.94 9.77 -20.64
N ARG A 159 -4.59 8.62 -20.86
CA ARG A 159 -5.10 7.77 -19.78
C ARG A 159 -4.44 6.39 -19.85
N CYS A 160 -3.81 5.99 -18.75
CA CYS A 160 -3.25 4.68 -18.55
C CYS A 160 -4.07 3.94 -17.48
N SER A 161 -4.73 2.86 -17.87
CA SER A 161 -5.59 2.09 -16.95
C SER A 161 -5.27 0.60 -16.94
N ILE A 162 -5.63 -0.06 -15.84
CA ILE A 162 -5.65 -1.52 -15.71
C ILE A 162 -6.99 -1.95 -15.10
N VAL A 163 -7.53 -3.05 -15.59
CA VAL A 163 -8.74 -3.68 -15.05
C VAL A 163 -8.36 -4.90 -14.21
N VAL A 164 -8.77 -4.92 -12.95
CA VAL A 164 -8.52 -6.01 -12.01
C VAL A 164 -9.82 -6.75 -11.76
N THR A 165 -9.88 -8.01 -12.14
CA THR A 165 -11.06 -8.86 -11.96
C THR A 165 -10.72 -9.95 -10.93
N PRO A 166 -11.48 -10.07 -9.82
CA PRO A 166 -11.22 -11.15 -8.89
C PRO A 166 -11.51 -12.51 -9.57
N PRO A 167 -10.70 -13.55 -9.32
CA PRO A 167 -10.88 -14.85 -9.97
C PRO A 167 -12.21 -15.52 -9.59
N ASP A 168 -12.69 -15.29 -8.37
CA ASP A 168 -13.93 -15.81 -7.83
C ASP A 168 -14.40 -14.96 -6.63
N SER A 169 -15.53 -15.34 -6.03
CA SER A 169 -16.14 -14.63 -4.91
C SER A 169 -15.46 -14.86 -3.55
N THR A 170 -14.38 -15.65 -3.48
CA THR A 170 -13.59 -15.80 -2.25
C THR A 170 -12.63 -14.63 -2.03
N ILE A 171 -12.41 -13.81 -3.06
CA ILE A 171 -11.67 -12.55 -2.99
C ILE A 171 -12.65 -11.40 -2.72
N CYS A 172 -12.46 -10.69 -1.61
CA CYS A 172 -13.35 -9.61 -1.19
C CYS A 172 -12.76 -8.22 -1.40
N GLN A 173 -11.44 -8.07 -1.40
CA GLN A 173 -10.82 -6.76 -1.33
C GLN A 173 -9.54 -6.71 -2.16
N LEU A 174 -9.29 -5.55 -2.77
CA LEU A 174 -8.05 -5.22 -3.46
C LEU A 174 -7.27 -4.21 -2.62
N ARG A 175 -6.06 -4.58 -2.23
CA ARG A 175 -5.06 -3.64 -1.71
C ARG A 175 -4.17 -3.16 -2.85
N ILE A 176 -4.02 -1.85 -2.96
CA ILE A 176 -3.19 -1.19 -3.96
C ILE A 176 -2.10 -0.45 -3.20
N ASP A 177 -0.86 -0.94 -3.26
CA ASP A 177 0.29 -0.27 -2.66
C ASP A 177 0.98 0.60 -3.70
N PHE A 178 1.19 1.88 -3.37
CA PHE A 178 1.88 2.85 -4.22
C PHE A 178 3.38 2.77 -4.00
N LEU A 179 4.05 1.75 -4.58
CA LEU A 179 5.50 1.60 -4.45
C LEU A 179 6.26 2.80 -5.02
N ALA A 180 5.76 3.33 -6.13
CA ALA A 180 6.08 4.66 -6.63
C ALA A 180 4.78 5.33 -7.07
N LEU A 181 4.59 6.59 -6.69
CA LEU A 181 3.52 7.45 -7.21
C LEU A 181 3.93 8.91 -7.09
N SER A 182 4.41 9.45 -8.21
CA SER A 182 4.72 10.86 -8.42
C SER A 182 3.97 11.31 -9.67
N LEU A 183 2.95 12.15 -9.46
CA LEU A 183 2.17 12.82 -10.50
C LEU A 183 2.34 14.33 -10.36
N ALA A 184 1.88 15.09 -11.36
CA ALA A 184 1.81 16.55 -11.22
C ALA A 184 1.07 16.92 -9.93
N PRO A 185 1.56 17.93 -9.19
CA PRO A 185 0.92 18.37 -7.96
C PRO A 185 -0.49 18.90 -8.22
N PRO A 186 -1.36 18.94 -7.20
CA PRO A 186 -2.64 19.63 -7.30
C PRO A 186 -2.47 21.13 -7.57
N THR A 187 -3.57 21.82 -7.88
CA THR A 187 -3.61 23.30 -7.83
C THR A 187 -3.30 23.81 -6.42
N GLY A 188 -3.09 25.12 -6.26
CA GLY A 188 -2.93 25.70 -4.93
C GLY A 188 -4.16 25.54 -4.02
N ASP A 189 -5.32 25.23 -4.59
CA ASP A 189 -6.57 24.89 -3.88
C ASP A 189 -6.79 23.37 -3.78
N GLY A 190 -5.73 22.55 -3.89
CA GLY A 190 -5.82 21.11 -3.62
C GLY A 190 -6.52 20.26 -4.69
N LEU A 191 -6.81 20.80 -5.88
CA LEU A 191 -7.51 20.08 -6.94
C LEU A 191 -6.57 19.33 -7.89
N CYS A 192 -6.85 18.05 -8.15
CA CYS A 192 -6.11 17.21 -9.09
C CYS A 192 -6.55 17.43 -10.55
N SER A 193 -6.35 18.64 -11.08
CA SER A 193 -6.79 19.02 -12.44
C SER A 193 -5.82 18.62 -13.55
N THR A 194 -4.53 18.54 -13.25
CA THR A 194 -3.47 18.29 -14.25
C THR A 194 -3.26 16.80 -14.48
N ASP A 195 -3.03 16.08 -13.39
CA ASP A 195 -2.90 14.63 -13.35
C ASP A 195 -3.78 14.08 -12.23
N ALA A 196 -4.29 12.87 -12.41
CA ALA A 196 -5.19 12.24 -11.46
C ALA A 196 -5.09 10.71 -11.49
N LEU A 197 -4.95 10.10 -10.31
CA LEU A 197 -5.24 8.69 -10.05
C LEU A 197 -6.70 8.58 -9.60
N THR A 198 -7.47 7.77 -10.33
CA THR A 198 -8.86 7.43 -10.02
C THR A 198 -9.01 5.92 -9.96
N ILE A 199 -9.76 5.43 -8.98
CA ILE A 199 -10.07 4.01 -8.81
C ILE A 199 -11.60 3.86 -8.76
N SER A 200 -12.15 2.97 -9.58
CA SER A 200 -13.60 2.84 -9.80
C SER A 200 -14.02 1.38 -9.98
N GLY A 201 -15.33 1.11 -9.91
CA GLY A 201 -15.89 -0.25 -10.07
C GLY A 201 -15.92 -1.09 -8.80
N GLY A 202 -15.23 -0.65 -7.73
CA GLY A 202 -15.34 -1.23 -6.40
C GLY A 202 -16.61 -0.78 -5.66
N ALA A 203 -16.92 -1.45 -4.55
CA ALA A 203 -18.01 -1.06 -3.65
C ALA A 203 -17.63 0.13 -2.76
N SER A 204 -16.34 0.34 -2.50
CA SER A 204 -15.81 1.49 -1.75
C SER A 204 -15.46 2.64 -2.70
N GLN A 205 -15.82 3.88 -2.32
CA GLN A 205 -15.40 5.07 -3.06
C GLN A 205 -13.97 5.46 -2.68
N VAL A 206 -13.12 5.65 -3.69
CA VAL A 206 -11.75 6.17 -3.50
C VAL A 206 -11.72 7.59 -4.05
N PRO A 207 -11.26 8.58 -3.26
CA PRO A 207 -11.12 9.94 -3.75
C PRO A 207 -10.04 10.04 -4.84
N THR A 208 -10.09 11.08 -5.64
CA THR A 208 -9.08 11.35 -6.66
C THR A 208 -7.75 11.75 -6.02
N ILE A 209 -6.66 11.06 -6.35
CA ILE A 209 -5.33 11.28 -5.75
C ILE A 209 -4.38 11.83 -6.81
N CYS A 210 -3.54 12.80 -6.47
CA CYS A 210 -2.45 13.31 -7.31
C CYS A 210 -1.26 13.76 -6.47
N GLY A 211 -0.21 14.27 -7.12
CA GLY A 211 1.03 14.63 -6.46
C GLY A 211 1.82 13.43 -5.93
N GLU A 212 2.44 13.58 -4.76
CA GLU A 212 3.41 12.63 -4.21
C GLU A 212 2.79 11.68 -3.18
N ASN A 213 2.76 10.38 -3.47
CA ASN A 213 2.06 9.40 -2.63
C ASN A 213 2.82 8.06 -2.51
N SER A 214 4.10 8.05 -2.89
CA SER A 214 4.95 6.86 -2.75
C SER A 214 5.00 6.36 -1.30
N GLY A 215 4.87 5.05 -1.10
CA GLY A 215 4.82 4.41 0.21
C GLY A 215 3.44 4.38 0.87
N GLN A 216 2.42 5.01 0.29
CA GLN A 216 1.03 4.90 0.76
C GLN A 216 0.31 3.73 0.07
N HIS A 217 -0.90 3.42 0.54
CA HIS A 217 -1.74 2.36 -0.03
C HIS A 217 -3.22 2.68 0.14
N VAL A 218 -4.06 2.00 -0.63
CA VAL A 218 -5.53 2.02 -0.47
C VAL A 218 -6.11 0.61 -0.49
N TYR A 219 -7.23 0.43 0.17
CA TYR A 219 -8.07 -0.77 0.12
C TYR A 219 -9.39 -0.46 -0.56
N VAL A 220 -9.82 -1.35 -1.45
CA VAL A 220 -11.04 -1.21 -2.23
C VAL A 220 -11.78 -2.54 -2.24
N ASP A 221 -13.02 -2.54 -1.79
CA ASP A 221 -13.83 -3.75 -1.76
C ASP A 221 -14.34 -4.08 -3.17
N PHE A 222 -14.27 -5.36 -3.55
CA PHE A 222 -14.92 -5.83 -4.78
C PHE A 222 -16.44 -5.90 -4.58
N ASN A 223 -17.20 -5.57 -5.63
CA ASN A 223 -18.64 -5.78 -5.64
C ASN A 223 -18.95 -7.16 -6.25
N GLY A 224 -18.90 -8.21 -5.40
CA GLY A 224 -18.95 -9.60 -5.85
C GLY A 224 -17.77 -9.92 -6.76
N VAL A 225 -18.04 -10.39 -7.99
CA VAL A 225 -17.00 -10.62 -9.01
C VAL A 225 -16.81 -9.45 -9.98
N GLY A 226 -17.36 -8.27 -9.64
CA GLY A 226 -17.17 -7.04 -10.41
C GLY A 226 -15.71 -6.60 -10.45
N SER A 227 -15.28 -6.03 -11.58
CA SER A 227 -13.90 -5.59 -11.77
C SER A 227 -13.66 -4.19 -11.19
N ILE A 228 -12.47 -3.97 -10.63
CA ILE A 228 -11.97 -2.66 -10.23
C ILE A 228 -11.08 -2.10 -11.34
N THR A 229 -11.34 -0.88 -11.78
CA THR A 229 -10.50 -0.17 -12.75
C THR A 229 -9.64 0.86 -12.04
N ILE A 230 -8.33 0.76 -12.21
CA ILE A 230 -7.35 1.74 -11.74
C ILE A 230 -6.93 2.56 -12.96
N SER A 231 -7.03 3.89 -12.90
CA SER A 231 -6.77 4.78 -14.02
C SER A 231 -5.92 5.97 -13.58
N VAL A 232 -4.78 6.14 -14.25
CA VAL A 232 -3.91 7.32 -14.15
C VAL A 232 -4.15 8.18 -15.40
N ALA A 233 -4.70 9.37 -15.22
CA ALA A 233 -4.87 10.37 -16.26
C ALA A 233 -3.78 11.44 -16.13
N THR A 234 -3.13 11.79 -17.22
CA THR A 234 -2.03 12.75 -17.25
C THR A 234 -2.20 13.79 -18.36
N SER A 235 -1.73 15.01 -18.12
CA SER A 235 -1.76 16.07 -19.14
C SER A 235 -0.44 16.17 -19.91
N GLY A 236 -0.51 16.02 -21.23
CA GLY A 236 0.65 16.14 -22.12
C GLY A 236 1.17 17.58 -22.29
N SER A 237 0.38 18.59 -21.90
CA SER A 237 0.81 19.99 -21.92
C SER A 237 1.57 20.42 -20.67
N TYR A 238 1.61 19.56 -19.63
CA TYR A 238 2.32 19.83 -18.39
C TYR A 238 3.57 18.96 -18.31
N THR A 239 4.74 19.60 -18.39
CA THR A 239 6.04 18.93 -18.31
C THR A 239 6.31 18.51 -16.87
N PHE A 240 6.27 17.21 -16.61
CA PHE A 240 6.55 16.64 -15.29
C PHE A 240 7.11 15.23 -15.44
N ASN A 241 8.04 14.86 -14.55
CA ASN A 241 8.63 13.52 -14.51
C ASN A 241 7.73 12.58 -13.72
N ARG A 242 6.64 12.14 -14.35
CA ARG A 242 5.66 11.26 -13.69
C ARG A 242 6.23 9.87 -13.54
N GLN A 243 5.90 9.20 -12.45
CA GLN A 243 6.30 7.80 -12.27
C GLN A 243 5.29 7.10 -11.39
N TRP A 244 4.87 5.90 -11.80
CA TRP A 244 4.03 5.07 -10.95
C TRP A 244 4.39 3.59 -11.08
N GLN A 245 4.36 2.91 -9.93
CA GLN A 245 4.42 1.47 -9.79
C GLN A 245 3.51 1.08 -8.65
N PHE A 246 2.44 0.34 -8.96
CA PHE A 246 1.49 -0.17 -7.99
C PHE A 246 1.67 -1.67 -7.83
N GLN A 247 1.56 -2.15 -6.59
CA GLN A 247 1.40 -3.57 -6.31
C GLN A 247 -0.08 -3.85 -5.99
N LEU A 248 -0.68 -4.74 -6.76
CA LEU A 248 -2.10 -5.09 -6.70
C LEU A 248 -2.25 -6.43 -6.00
N ARG A 249 -2.78 -6.42 -4.79
CA ARG A 249 -2.94 -7.60 -3.93
C ARG A 249 -4.41 -7.87 -3.67
N MET A 250 -4.88 -8.98 -4.20
CA MET A 250 -6.21 -9.52 -3.92
C MET A 250 -6.20 -10.20 -2.56
N ILE A 251 -7.15 -9.83 -1.71
CA ILE A 251 -7.29 -10.30 -0.34
C ILE A 251 -8.55 -11.14 -0.24
N GLY A 252 -8.38 -12.37 0.24
CA GLY A 252 -9.47 -13.29 0.50
C GLY A 252 -10.39 -12.79 1.61
N CYS A 253 -11.68 -13.12 1.53
CA CYS A 253 -12.71 -12.72 2.49
C CYS A 253 -12.43 -13.23 3.92
N THR A 254 -11.65 -14.29 4.09
CA THR A 254 -11.25 -14.86 5.38
C THR A 254 -9.83 -14.48 5.79
N SER A 255 -9.18 -13.56 5.07
CA SER A 255 -7.81 -13.18 5.35
C SER A 255 -7.70 -12.39 6.66
N ALA A 256 -6.69 -12.71 7.48
CA ALA A 256 -6.36 -11.91 8.66
C ALA A 256 -5.89 -10.48 8.33
N THR A 257 -5.55 -10.22 7.06
CA THR A 257 -5.12 -8.91 6.55
C THR A 257 -6.25 -8.12 5.88
N LEU A 258 -7.48 -8.64 5.87
CA LEU A 258 -8.65 -7.93 5.37
C LEU A 258 -8.87 -6.65 6.18
N ALA A 259 -8.93 -5.51 5.50
CA ALA A 259 -9.26 -4.25 6.12
C ALA A 259 -10.75 -4.21 6.47
N PRO A 260 -11.15 -3.62 7.62
CA PRO A 260 -12.56 -3.43 7.93
C PRO A 260 -13.26 -2.61 6.84
N ALA A 261 -14.53 -2.92 6.57
CA ALA A 261 -15.32 -2.18 5.59
C ALA A 261 -15.36 -0.68 5.91
N GLY A 262 -15.20 0.16 4.90
CA GLY A 262 -15.15 1.63 5.03
C GLY A 262 -13.77 2.21 5.36
N CYS A 263 -12.75 1.39 5.63
CA CYS A 263 -11.37 1.85 5.81
C CYS A 263 -10.68 1.99 4.44
N LEU A 264 -10.32 3.21 4.05
CA LEU A 264 -9.54 3.43 2.83
C LEU A 264 -8.08 3.03 3.02
N GLN A 265 -7.52 3.30 4.20
CA GLN A 265 -6.20 2.84 4.60
C GLN A 265 -6.32 1.91 5.80
N TYR A 266 -5.51 0.84 5.82
CA TYR A 266 -5.42 -0.07 6.97
C TYR A 266 -3.98 -0.41 7.31
N HIS A 267 -3.59 -0.10 8.55
CA HIS A 267 -2.25 -0.34 9.10
C HIS A 267 -2.32 -1.42 10.16
N MET A 268 -1.38 -2.36 10.14
CA MET A 268 -1.37 -3.50 11.06
C MET A 268 -0.34 -3.42 12.18
N GLY A 269 0.64 -2.51 12.08
CA GLY A 269 1.68 -2.33 13.10
C GLY A 269 1.12 -1.75 14.39
N SER A 270 1.71 -2.11 15.53
CA SER A 270 1.39 -1.53 16.84
C SER A 270 1.86 -0.08 16.97
N SER A 271 2.86 0.32 16.19
CA SER A 271 3.29 1.69 15.97
C SER A 271 3.64 1.90 14.50
N GLY A 272 3.72 3.15 14.08
CA GLY A 272 4.06 3.52 12.72
C GLY A 272 3.68 4.96 12.44
N ASN A 273 3.70 5.34 11.16
CA ASN A 273 3.32 6.66 10.73
C ASN A 273 2.16 6.58 9.73
N ILE A 274 1.32 7.62 9.74
CA ILE A 274 0.21 7.82 8.80
C ILE A 274 0.31 9.24 8.24
N ALA A 275 -0.08 9.43 6.98
CA ALA A 275 -0.02 10.72 6.31
C ALA A 275 -1.30 10.98 5.51
N SER A 276 -1.62 12.25 5.29
CA SER A 276 -2.57 12.61 4.23
C SER A 276 -1.99 12.27 2.86
N PHE A 277 -2.86 12.08 1.87
CA PHE A 277 -2.39 12.01 0.48
C PHE A 277 -1.70 13.33 0.07
N ASN A 278 -0.73 13.25 -0.84
CA ASN A 278 0.12 14.35 -1.30
C ASN A 278 0.99 15.04 -0.21
N TYR A 279 1.12 14.44 0.99
CA TYR A 279 2.00 14.99 2.01
C TYR A 279 3.48 14.89 1.61
N VAL A 280 4.18 16.03 1.66
CA VAL A 280 5.65 16.12 1.65
C VAL A 280 6.09 17.27 2.55
N SER A 281 7.37 17.29 2.93
CA SER A 281 7.92 18.31 3.84
C SER A 281 8.07 19.71 3.21
N ALA A 282 8.09 19.83 1.88
CA ALA A 282 8.08 21.14 1.24
C ALA A 282 6.68 21.75 1.27
N ALA A 283 6.54 23.08 1.28
CA ALA A 283 5.26 23.73 1.01
C ALA A 283 4.84 23.56 -0.47
N SER A 284 3.60 23.90 -0.81
CA SER A 284 3.17 23.96 -2.22
C SER A 284 3.91 25.08 -2.94
N SER A 285 4.29 24.84 -4.19
CA SER A 285 4.83 25.90 -5.07
C SER A 285 3.76 26.59 -5.90
N ALA A 286 2.53 26.06 -5.92
CA ALA A 286 1.40 26.67 -6.60
C ALA A 286 0.76 27.74 -5.71
N LEU A 287 0.26 28.81 -6.34
CA LEU A 287 -0.57 29.79 -5.66
C LEU A 287 -2.02 29.30 -5.62
N ASN A 288 -2.74 29.59 -4.54
CA ASN A 288 -4.19 29.36 -4.44
C ASN A 288 -4.97 30.44 -5.22
N SER A 289 -6.29 30.29 -5.23
CA SER A 289 -7.22 31.17 -5.95
C SER A 289 -7.17 32.65 -5.54
N ILE A 290 -6.72 32.98 -4.33
CA ILE A 290 -6.56 34.36 -3.85
C ILE A 290 -5.14 34.93 -4.08
N GLY A 291 -4.24 34.15 -4.68
CA GLY A 291 -2.89 34.59 -5.08
C GLY A 291 -1.81 34.48 -4.01
N VAL A 292 -2.05 33.73 -2.92
CA VAL A 292 -1.05 33.42 -1.89
C VAL A 292 -0.55 31.98 -2.03
N GLN A 293 0.45 31.58 -1.23
CA GLN A 293 1.00 30.23 -1.28
C GLN A 293 -0.08 29.19 -0.94
N GLY A 294 -0.31 28.25 -1.85
CA GLY A 294 -1.39 27.29 -1.72
C GLY A 294 -1.09 26.12 -0.79
N THR A 295 -2.08 25.24 -0.69
CA THR A 295 -2.03 24.03 0.13
C THR A 295 -1.41 22.84 -0.63
N ARG A 296 -0.92 21.84 0.12
CA ARG A 296 -0.69 20.48 -0.42
C ARG A 296 -1.82 19.53 -0.09
N GLN A 297 -2.74 19.93 0.79
CA GLN A 297 -3.92 19.14 1.07
C GLN A 297 -4.67 18.92 -0.24
N LEU A 298 -5.16 17.71 -0.40
CA LEU A 298 -6.09 17.44 -1.49
C LEU A 298 -7.48 17.84 -1.02
N ALA A 299 -8.17 18.63 -1.82
CA ALA A 299 -9.50 19.11 -1.51
C ALA A 299 -10.55 17.99 -1.60
N SER A 300 -11.64 18.16 -0.86
CA SER A 300 -12.83 17.30 -0.87
C SER A 300 -12.56 15.84 -0.48
N MET A 301 -11.68 15.63 0.50
CA MET A 301 -11.33 14.30 1.02
C MET A 301 -12.27 13.89 2.15
N ARG A 302 -12.74 12.64 2.10
CA ARG A 302 -13.51 12.01 3.19
C ARG A 302 -13.15 10.54 3.27
N TYR A 303 -12.25 10.17 4.18
CA TYR A 303 -11.83 8.78 4.31
C TYR A 303 -11.38 8.40 5.72
N GLY A 304 -11.46 7.11 6.04
CA GLY A 304 -10.96 6.54 7.29
C GLY A 304 -9.59 5.88 7.11
N ILE A 305 -8.67 6.16 8.04
CA ILE A 305 -7.41 5.46 8.24
C ILE A 305 -7.59 4.57 9.46
N CYS A 306 -7.66 3.26 9.24
CA CYS A 306 -7.86 2.29 10.29
C CYS A 306 -6.55 1.66 10.73
N ILE A 307 -6.44 1.38 12.02
CA ILE A 307 -5.26 0.75 12.61
C ILE A 307 -5.72 -0.49 13.37
N ARG A 308 -5.12 -1.63 13.05
CA ARG A 308 -5.40 -2.90 13.71
C ARG A 308 -5.02 -2.80 15.18
N LYS A 309 -5.98 -3.04 16.05
CA LYS A 309 -5.72 -3.19 17.49
C LYS A 309 -4.93 -4.49 17.74
N ALA A 310 -3.75 -4.38 18.33
CA ALA A 310 -2.97 -5.53 18.78
C ALA A 310 -3.54 -6.12 20.09
N THR A 311 -3.20 -7.37 20.37
CA THR A 311 -3.60 -8.06 21.60
C THR A 311 -3.08 -7.31 22.84
N GLY A 312 -3.91 -7.18 23.88
CA GLY A 312 -3.51 -6.51 25.13
C GLY A 312 -3.45 -4.98 25.07
N ILE A 313 -3.85 -4.36 23.95
CA ILE A 313 -3.89 -2.90 23.79
C ILE A 313 -5.25 -2.34 24.23
N CYS A 314 -5.26 -1.16 24.86
CA CYS A 314 -6.49 -0.48 25.28
C CYS A 314 -6.69 0.91 24.68
N SER A 315 -5.63 1.56 24.19
CA SER A 315 -5.72 2.88 23.56
C SER A 315 -4.63 3.05 22.50
N ILE A 316 -4.74 4.12 21.73
CA ILE A 316 -3.76 4.53 20.73
C ILE A 316 -3.49 6.02 20.88
N THR A 317 -2.23 6.43 20.80
CA THR A 317 -1.81 7.83 20.83
C THR A 317 -1.33 8.24 19.46
N TYR A 318 -1.81 9.39 18.97
CA TYR A 318 -1.35 10.04 17.74
C TYR A 318 -0.58 11.31 18.10
N SER A 319 0.57 11.50 17.47
CA SER A 319 1.46 12.64 17.71
C SER A 319 2.10 13.10 16.42
N GLN A 320 2.31 14.41 16.28
CA GLN A 320 3.20 14.92 15.25
C GLN A 320 4.57 14.26 15.30
N VAL A 321 5.18 14.09 14.13
CA VAL A 321 6.56 13.60 14.07
C VAL A 321 7.52 14.69 14.56
N SER A 322 8.44 14.34 15.45
CA SER A 322 9.36 15.30 16.07
C SER A 322 10.36 15.91 15.08
N SER A 323 10.57 15.27 13.94
CA SER A 323 11.48 15.73 12.89
C SER A 323 10.92 16.88 12.04
N ASP A 324 9.64 17.22 12.19
CA ASP A 324 8.96 18.18 11.32
C ASP A 324 7.84 18.92 12.07
N ALA A 325 8.10 20.16 12.47
CA ALA A 325 7.14 20.99 13.22
C ALA A 325 5.86 21.31 12.42
N TYR A 326 5.94 21.26 11.10
CA TYR A 326 4.82 21.57 10.20
C TYR A 326 4.00 20.30 9.86
N SER A 327 4.30 19.17 10.51
CA SER A 327 3.70 17.86 10.22
C SER A 327 2.22 17.72 10.57
N PHE A 328 1.62 18.77 11.11
CA PHE A 328 0.18 18.92 11.19
C PHE A 328 -0.15 20.37 10.91
N THR A 329 -0.46 20.67 9.66
CA THR A 329 -0.89 21.99 9.19
C THR A 329 -2.10 21.77 8.30
N MET A 330 -3.28 21.87 8.90
CA MET A 330 -4.56 21.53 8.26
C MET A 330 -5.42 22.76 7.98
N THR A 331 -5.45 23.73 8.89
CA THR A 331 -6.25 24.95 8.70
C THR A 331 -5.46 26.16 9.17
N ASN A 332 -5.71 27.33 8.60
CA ASN A 332 -5.11 28.63 8.95
C ASN A 332 -3.76 28.90 8.27
N ASP A 333 -3.25 30.12 8.43
CA ASP A 333 -2.08 30.63 7.71
C ASP A 333 -0.76 30.27 8.41
N VAL A 334 0.01 29.36 7.81
CA VAL A 334 1.35 28.97 8.28
C VAL A 334 2.33 30.15 8.24
N GLY A 335 2.20 31.05 7.26
CA GLY A 335 3.10 32.20 7.07
C GLY A 335 2.86 33.33 8.07
N ALA A 336 1.70 33.38 8.72
CA ALA A 336 1.35 34.40 9.72
C ALA A 336 1.72 34.02 11.16
N VAL A 337 2.24 32.81 11.38
CA VAL A 337 2.53 32.28 12.71
C VAL A 337 4.04 32.19 12.95
N ASP A 338 4.47 32.52 14.17
CA ASP A 338 5.85 32.28 14.60
C ASP A 338 6.17 30.78 14.50
N PRO A 339 7.18 30.37 13.70
CA PRO A 339 7.52 28.96 13.53
C PRO A 339 7.79 28.19 14.83
N THR A 340 8.16 28.89 15.91
CA THR A 340 8.38 28.28 17.24
C THR A 340 7.09 27.83 17.93
N LEU A 341 5.93 28.34 17.51
CA LEU A 341 4.62 27.96 18.02
C LEU A 341 4.02 26.77 17.28
N LEU A 342 4.52 26.42 16.09
CA LEU A 342 4.06 25.26 15.34
C LEU A 342 4.24 23.97 16.16
N ALA A 343 3.33 23.02 15.96
CA ALA A 343 3.25 21.79 16.73
C ALA A 343 2.97 21.93 18.24
N THR A 344 2.54 23.11 18.70
CA THR A 344 2.16 23.34 20.10
C THR A 344 0.64 23.48 20.27
N SER A 345 0.17 23.43 21.52
CA SER A 345 -1.22 23.71 21.85
C SER A 345 -1.67 25.12 21.50
N ALA A 346 -0.75 26.08 21.32
CA ALA A 346 -1.07 27.48 21.02
C ALA A 346 -1.73 27.66 19.64
N VAL A 347 -1.50 26.71 18.73
CA VAL A 347 -1.98 26.75 17.34
C VAL A 347 -2.80 25.51 16.97
N GLN A 348 -3.15 24.70 17.96
CA GLN A 348 -4.13 23.61 17.82
C GLN A 348 -5.55 24.19 17.97
N SER A 349 -6.48 23.74 17.14
CA SER A 349 -7.89 24.10 17.25
C SER A 349 -8.81 22.87 17.29
N GLN A 350 -9.95 23.03 17.95
CA GLN A 350 -11.08 22.09 17.99
C GLN A 350 -12.35 22.64 17.33
N ASP A 351 -12.34 23.92 16.95
CA ASP A 351 -13.42 24.62 16.25
C ASP A 351 -13.26 24.45 14.73
N CYS A 352 -13.31 23.19 14.29
CA CYS A 352 -12.94 22.81 12.93
C CYS A 352 -14.16 22.65 12.02
N THR A 353 -14.24 23.51 11.00
CA THR A 353 -15.38 23.59 10.08
C THR A 353 -15.04 23.26 8.62
N THR A 354 -13.78 23.44 8.19
CA THR A 354 -13.29 23.14 6.84
C THR A 354 -12.47 21.85 6.84
N ASP A 355 -11.21 21.96 7.24
CA ASP A 355 -10.18 20.91 7.11
C ASP A 355 -9.76 20.39 8.48
N TYR A 356 -9.94 19.09 8.70
CA TYR A 356 -9.65 18.49 9.99
C TYR A 356 -9.49 16.98 9.94
N ILE A 357 -8.88 16.44 10.99
CA ILE A 357 -8.99 15.03 11.32
C ILE A 357 -9.96 14.83 12.48
N ILE A 358 -10.58 13.66 12.54
CA ILE A 358 -11.38 13.21 13.69
C ILE A 358 -10.62 12.11 14.41
N ILE A 359 -10.34 12.33 15.68
CA ILE A 359 -9.81 11.32 16.62
C ILE A 359 -10.93 11.07 17.65
N PRO A 360 -11.63 9.92 17.59
CA PRO A 360 -12.81 9.69 18.43
C PRO A 360 -12.49 9.59 19.93
N ALA A 361 -13.35 10.15 20.78
CA ALA A 361 -13.19 10.16 22.24
C ALA A 361 -11.75 10.49 22.70
N PRO A 362 -11.21 11.66 22.29
CA PRO A 362 -9.82 12.01 22.49
C PRO A 362 -9.53 12.51 23.91
N THR A 363 -8.34 12.21 24.38
CA THR A 363 -7.76 12.74 25.62
C THR A 363 -6.38 13.34 25.36
N GLN A 364 -6.08 14.46 25.99
CA GLN A 364 -4.73 15.06 26.01
C GLN A 364 -4.32 15.25 27.46
N GLY A 365 -3.15 14.75 27.85
CA GLY A 365 -2.68 14.80 29.24
C GLY A 365 -3.63 14.14 30.26
N GLY A 366 -4.42 13.14 29.83
CA GLY A 366 -5.43 12.48 30.67
C GLY A 366 -6.76 13.23 30.81
N THR A 367 -6.92 14.39 30.16
CA THR A 367 -8.16 15.17 30.16
C THR A 367 -8.93 14.94 28.86
N ASN A 368 -10.24 14.74 28.93
CA ASN A 368 -11.09 14.64 27.74
C ASN A 368 -11.13 15.98 26.99
N MET A 369 -11.01 15.95 25.67
CA MET A 369 -11.18 17.16 24.86
C MET A 369 -12.66 17.45 24.59
N PRO A 370 -13.05 18.73 24.41
CA PRO A 370 -14.44 19.11 24.17
C PRO A 370 -15.01 18.68 22.81
N SER A 371 -14.15 18.34 21.84
CA SER A 371 -14.51 17.90 20.49
C SER A 371 -13.63 16.73 20.06
N ASP A 372 -14.09 15.97 19.07
CA ASP A 372 -13.32 14.90 18.42
C ASP A 372 -12.53 15.41 17.21
N ARG A 373 -12.74 16.66 16.80
CA ARG A 373 -12.12 17.28 15.62
C ARG A 373 -10.85 18.03 15.98
N PHE A 374 -9.83 17.91 15.12
CA PHE A 374 -8.55 18.59 15.26
C PHE A 374 -8.12 19.22 13.94
N CYS A 375 -7.78 20.50 14.00
CA CYS A 375 -7.33 21.35 12.89
C CYS A 375 -6.35 22.41 13.42
N GLY A 376 -5.98 23.36 12.57
CA GLY A 376 -4.97 24.36 12.89
C GLY A 376 -3.57 23.92 12.44
N LEU A 377 -2.55 24.42 13.13
CA LEU A 377 -1.14 24.29 12.78
C LEU A 377 -0.32 23.51 13.83
N GLY A 378 -1.01 22.77 14.69
CA GLY A 378 -0.41 21.92 15.69
C GLY A 378 -1.38 20.87 16.21
N LEU A 379 -0.82 19.75 16.65
CA LEU A 379 -1.51 18.65 17.30
C LEU A 379 -0.68 18.17 18.49
N VAL A 380 -1.21 18.41 19.68
CA VAL A 380 -0.71 17.83 20.91
C VAL A 380 -1.00 16.33 20.90
N ALA A 381 -0.10 15.52 21.47
CA ALA A 381 -0.26 14.07 21.58
C ALA A 381 -1.65 13.71 22.11
N THR A 382 -2.44 13.06 21.25
CA THR A 382 -3.86 12.80 21.47
C THR A 382 -4.11 11.31 21.57
N THR A 383 -4.65 10.87 22.70
CA THR A 383 -4.93 9.46 22.96
C THR A 383 -6.41 9.17 22.80
N SER A 384 -6.74 8.16 22.00
CA SER A 384 -8.09 7.61 21.88
C SER A 384 -8.16 6.23 22.49
N ALA A 385 -9.19 6.02 23.32
CA ALA A 385 -9.57 4.69 23.79
C ALA A 385 -10.80 4.14 23.04
N ALA A 386 -11.28 4.80 21.98
CA ALA A 386 -12.35 4.29 21.14
C ALA A 386 -11.87 3.10 20.30
N LYS A 387 -12.75 2.13 20.02
CA LYS A 387 -12.46 0.98 19.15
C LYS A 387 -13.53 0.86 18.07
N PRO A 388 -13.17 0.45 16.84
CA PRO A 388 -11.81 0.23 16.33
C PRO A 388 -10.98 1.53 16.32
N PHE A 389 -9.64 1.42 16.24
CA PHE A 389 -8.78 2.60 16.11
C PHE A 389 -8.88 3.14 14.69
N VAL A 390 -9.40 4.36 14.56
CA VAL A 390 -9.62 5.03 13.28
C VAL A 390 -9.32 6.51 13.44
N VAL A 391 -8.65 7.08 12.43
CA VAL A 391 -8.60 8.53 12.19
C VAL A 391 -9.43 8.81 10.94
N TYR A 392 -10.39 9.72 11.01
CA TYR A 392 -11.11 10.17 9.83
C TYR A 392 -10.48 11.46 9.32
N VAL A 393 -10.35 11.58 8.01
CA VAL A 393 -9.83 12.77 7.34
C VAL A 393 -10.98 13.44 6.61
N VAL A 394 -11.13 14.74 6.85
CA VAL A 394 -12.10 15.60 6.17
C VAL A 394 -11.38 16.83 5.66
N THR A 395 -11.41 17.06 4.36
CA THR A 395 -11.08 18.35 3.75
C THR A 395 -12.26 18.80 2.90
N ASP A 396 -12.49 20.10 2.84
CA ASP A 396 -13.53 20.67 1.99
C ASP A 396 -12.95 21.19 0.68
N ALA A 397 -13.67 22.07 -0.02
CA ALA A 397 -13.20 22.65 -1.29
C ALA A 397 -12.70 24.09 -1.13
N ASN A 398 -12.75 24.63 0.09
CA ASN A 398 -12.44 26.02 0.39
C ASN A 398 -11.06 26.15 1.05
N GLU A 399 -10.08 26.52 0.24
CA GLU A 399 -8.68 26.65 0.66
C GLU A 399 -8.26 28.14 0.77
N GLU A 400 -9.22 29.07 0.85
CA GLU A 400 -8.92 30.52 0.88
C GLU A 400 -8.12 30.93 2.13
N MET A 401 -8.33 30.23 3.25
CA MET A 401 -7.67 30.51 4.54
C MET A 401 -6.54 29.54 4.86
N ASP A 402 -6.29 28.56 3.97
CA ASP A 402 -5.36 27.46 4.19
C ASP A 402 -4.07 27.71 3.42
N ILE A 403 -3.27 28.62 4.00
CA ILE A 403 -2.06 29.16 3.40
C ILE A 403 -0.86 28.32 3.79
N SER A 404 -0.21 27.73 2.79
CA SER A 404 0.97 26.87 2.95
C SER A 404 0.75 25.65 3.85
N ASN A 405 -0.49 25.20 4.02
CA ASN A 405 -0.82 23.95 4.70
C ASN A 405 -0.25 22.74 3.95
N ARG A 406 0.28 21.76 4.68
CA ARG A 406 0.86 20.54 4.10
C ARG A 406 0.02 19.30 4.35
N GLY A 407 -1.03 19.41 5.15
CA GLY A 407 -1.81 18.29 5.67
C GLY A 407 -1.19 17.72 6.94
N PHE A 408 -1.26 16.40 7.10
CA PHE A 408 -0.71 15.73 8.28
C PHE A 408 0.26 14.61 7.95
N TYR A 409 1.22 14.42 8.85
CA TYR A 409 2.10 13.28 8.96
C TYR A 409 2.32 12.97 10.45
N LEU A 410 1.61 11.97 10.93
CA LEU A 410 1.54 11.64 12.34
C LEU A 410 2.20 10.30 12.61
N SER A 411 2.86 10.21 13.75
CA SER A 411 3.21 8.93 14.37
C SER A 411 2.02 8.45 15.20
N TYR A 412 1.85 7.13 15.25
CA TYR A 412 0.91 6.49 16.16
C TYR A 412 1.63 5.41 16.98
N SER A 413 1.17 5.21 18.21
CA SER A 413 1.62 4.13 19.09
C SER A 413 0.47 3.58 19.90
N GLN A 414 0.33 2.26 19.92
CA GLN A 414 -0.67 1.56 20.71
C GLN A 414 -0.19 1.36 22.15
N ASN A 415 -1.05 1.65 23.11
CA ASN A 415 -0.75 1.57 24.54
C ASN A 415 -1.38 0.32 25.17
N SER A 416 -0.58 -0.42 25.92
CA SER A 416 -1.03 -1.58 26.69
C SER A 416 -2.17 -1.20 27.64
N CYS A 417 -3.05 -2.16 27.88
CA CYS A 417 -4.05 -2.03 28.94
C CYS A 417 -3.37 -1.81 30.30
N PRO A 418 -3.94 -0.97 31.18
CA PRO A 418 -3.48 -0.87 32.56
C PRO A 418 -3.48 -2.25 33.21
N VAL A 419 -2.44 -2.54 33.99
CA VAL A 419 -2.44 -3.71 34.88
C VAL A 419 -3.40 -3.38 36.03
N LEU A 420 -4.49 -4.13 36.14
CA LEU A 420 -5.49 -3.98 37.20
C LEU A 420 -5.02 -4.60 38.51
#